data_AF-A0A3D0X8K9-F1
#
_entry.id   AF-A0A3D0X8K9-F1
#
_cell.length_a   1.000
_cell.length_b   1.000
_cell.length_c   1.000
_cell.angle_alpha   90.00
_cell.angle_beta   90.00
_cell.angle_gamma   90.00
#
_symmetry.space_group_name_H-M   'P 1'
#
loop_
_entity.id
_entity.type
_entity.pdbx_description
1 polymer ?
#
loop_
_entity_poly.entity_id
_entity_poly.type
_entity_poly.pdbx_seq_one_letter_code
_entity_poly.pdbx_strand_id
1 'polypeptide(L)'
;VHGSPHFGAGVGLCWGRVTFRNWGMLTDDGNMLAANSDGIHYYRCRGGLVVENSLMENNFDDEINTKGETSDIVSKTGERTYLLSKDMMYRQGDELLFFDNNTHTLLGNAFIEDVSIGNGGWNVKIDRDIDGVITNADGKGRCTLLYNIDNSGRGSVIRNNTFKYSRRHAYITRSQNSIFMNNKVIECGGSAVIAKNEIFTSNSEGPFPSSFTMRDNYVTTPKTIQGYYPVEVKSWNAKIGDTAAIDGFLMENNTIKGAPNGVMIRITHAQDVYMLNNNIICTSDVAKDEVPVAIMGSEVKKIDGLNIDFKTDVDYGLVFVGCKIDKDAFGEIDTNSEITQKYDVR
;
A
#
# COMPACT_ATOMS: atom_id res chain seq x y z
N VAL A 1 0.01 22.51 13.18
CA VAL A 1 -1.37 22.31 13.68
C VAL A 1 -1.24 21.57 14.99
N HIS A 2 -1.90 22.07 16.02
CA HIS A 2 -1.80 21.57 17.38
C HIS A 2 -3.20 21.17 17.85
N GLY A 3 -3.58 19.91 17.61
CA GLY A 3 -4.94 19.44 17.86
C GLY A 3 -5.87 19.50 16.65
N SER A 4 -6.62 18.42 16.41
CA SER A 4 -7.81 18.37 15.57
C SER A 4 -8.80 17.33 16.12
N PRO A 5 -10.11 17.63 16.19
CA PRO A 5 -11.11 16.65 16.62
C PRO A 5 -11.32 15.52 15.61
N HIS A 6 -10.76 15.62 14.40
CA HIS A 6 -10.84 14.61 13.34
C HIS A 6 -9.49 14.44 12.63
N PHE A 7 -9.38 14.75 11.34
CA PHE A 7 -8.12 14.73 10.59
C PHE A 7 -7.30 15.99 10.86
N GLY A 8 -5.97 15.92 10.78
CA GLY A 8 -5.15 17.14 10.65
C GLY A 8 -5.48 17.91 9.38
N ALA A 9 -5.63 17.20 8.25
CA ALA A 9 -6.14 17.72 6.99
C ALA A 9 -6.91 16.64 6.22
N GLY A 10 -8.19 16.88 5.93
CA GLY A 10 -8.95 16.11 4.96
C GLY A 10 -8.84 16.76 3.58
N VAL A 11 -8.27 16.05 2.60
CA VAL A 11 -8.05 16.56 1.25
C VAL A 11 -8.76 15.65 0.25
N GLY A 12 -9.83 16.18 -0.36
CA GLY A 12 -10.68 15.44 -1.25
C GLY A 12 -10.94 16.15 -2.58
N LEU A 13 -11.24 15.37 -3.62
CA LEU A 13 -11.82 15.88 -4.88
C LEU A 13 -10.94 16.92 -5.61
N CYS A 14 -9.62 16.84 -5.43
CA CYS A 14 -8.68 17.81 -5.97
C CYS A 14 -8.23 17.43 -7.40
N TRP A 15 -8.22 18.41 -8.30
CA TRP A 15 -7.73 18.26 -9.67
C TRP A 15 -6.20 18.35 -9.79
N GLY A 16 -5.61 19.25 -9.00
CA GLY A 16 -4.19 19.52 -9.00
C GLY A 16 -3.46 18.82 -7.86
N ARG A 17 -2.12 18.87 -7.94
CA ARG A 17 -1.23 18.46 -6.86
C ARG A 17 -1.45 19.34 -5.63
N VAL A 18 -1.51 18.72 -4.46
CA VAL A 18 -1.57 19.41 -3.17
C VAL A 18 -0.23 19.23 -2.47
N THR A 19 0.30 20.28 -1.85
CA THR A 19 1.61 20.25 -1.21
C THR A 19 1.55 20.74 0.23
N PHE A 20 2.05 19.90 1.14
CA PHE A 20 2.36 20.26 2.51
C PHE A 20 3.89 20.34 2.62
N ARG A 21 4.41 21.55 2.85
CA ARG A 21 5.84 21.81 2.97
C ARG A 21 6.11 22.49 4.30
N ASN A 22 7.10 22.01 5.04
CA ASN A 22 7.41 22.52 6.39
C ASN A 22 6.15 22.53 7.27
N TRP A 23 5.30 21.52 7.10
CA TRP A 23 4.05 21.41 7.81
C TRP A 23 4.21 20.53 9.04
N GLY A 24 3.38 20.78 10.05
CA GLY A 24 3.45 20.11 11.33
C GLY A 24 2.09 19.66 11.81
N MET A 25 1.97 18.41 12.26
CA MET A 25 0.85 17.95 13.07
C MET A 25 1.42 17.49 14.41
N LEU A 26 1.28 18.33 15.44
CA LEU A 26 2.03 18.25 16.68
C LEU A 26 1.09 18.20 17.87
N THR A 27 1.54 17.57 18.95
CA THR A 27 0.87 17.64 20.25
C THR A 27 1.26 18.89 21.01
N ASP A 28 0.30 19.48 21.72
CA ASP A 28 0.59 20.46 22.78
C ASP A 28 0.93 19.77 24.10
N ASP A 29 1.64 20.48 24.97
CA ASP A 29 1.92 20.03 26.32
C ASP A 29 0.63 19.62 27.06
N GLY A 30 0.65 18.41 27.62
CA GLY A 30 -0.49 17.82 28.32
C GLY A 30 -1.49 17.09 27.41
N ASN A 31 -1.35 17.16 26.08
CA ASN A 31 -2.17 16.39 25.15
C ASN A 31 -1.43 15.13 24.69
N MET A 32 -2.15 14.00 24.66
CA MET A 32 -1.60 12.73 24.16
C MET A 32 -1.62 12.63 22.63
N LEU A 33 -2.58 13.30 21.98
CA LEU A 33 -2.87 13.13 20.56
C LEU A 33 -2.89 14.49 19.85
N ALA A 34 -2.34 14.52 18.63
CA ALA A 34 -2.47 15.67 17.74
C ALA A 34 -3.80 15.62 16.97
N ALA A 35 -4.24 14.45 16.49
CA ALA A 35 -5.54 14.23 15.87
C ALA A 35 -6.23 12.98 16.41
N ASN A 36 -7.57 13.00 16.42
CA ASN A 36 -8.40 11.83 16.75
C ASN A 36 -8.54 10.82 15.59
N SER A 37 -8.02 11.15 14.41
CA SER A 37 -7.97 10.27 13.23
C SER A 37 -6.60 10.45 12.55
N ASP A 38 -6.59 10.47 11.22
CA ASP A 38 -5.40 10.56 10.40
C ASP A 38 -4.79 11.97 10.46
N GLY A 39 -3.48 12.07 10.25
CA GLY A 39 -2.82 13.36 10.04
C GLY A 39 -3.30 14.01 8.73
N ILE A 40 -3.02 13.37 7.61
CA ILE A 40 -3.50 13.77 6.28
C ILE A 40 -4.32 12.61 5.70
N HIS A 41 -5.62 12.83 5.49
CA HIS A 41 -6.50 11.89 4.80
C HIS A 41 -6.75 12.40 3.37
N TYR A 42 -6.14 11.75 2.39
CA TYR A 42 -6.08 12.16 0.98
C TYR A 42 -6.90 11.22 0.10
N TYR A 43 -8.07 11.66 -0.34
CA TYR A 43 -9.08 10.77 -0.94
C TYR A 43 -9.65 11.31 -2.25
N ARG A 44 -9.86 10.44 -3.25
CA ARG A 44 -10.50 10.82 -4.53
C ARG A 44 -9.88 12.06 -5.16
N CYS A 45 -8.55 12.12 -5.21
CA CYS A 45 -7.80 13.25 -5.77
C CYS A 45 -7.03 12.79 -7.00
N ARG A 46 -6.99 13.64 -8.02
CA ARG A 46 -6.32 13.30 -9.28
C ARG A 46 -4.87 13.70 -9.33
N GLY A 47 -4.54 14.83 -8.70
CA GLY A 47 -3.15 15.17 -8.44
C GLY A 47 -2.56 14.25 -7.37
N GLY A 48 -1.25 14.04 -7.42
CA GLY A 48 -0.54 13.41 -6.31
C GLY A 48 -0.43 14.35 -5.10
N LEU A 49 -0.30 13.77 -3.92
CA LEU A 49 0.06 14.47 -2.69
C LEU A 49 1.58 14.66 -2.60
N VAL A 50 2.04 15.86 -2.27
CA VAL A 50 3.44 16.08 -1.89
C VAL A 50 3.51 16.48 -0.42
N VAL A 51 4.23 15.71 0.39
CA VAL A 51 4.53 16.07 1.78
C VAL A 51 6.04 16.10 1.93
N GLU A 52 6.58 17.26 2.30
CA GLU A 52 8.02 17.42 2.44
C GLU A 52 8.46 18.29 3.60
N ASN A 53 9.63 17.93 4.16
CA ASN A 53 10.28 18.64 5.26
C ASN A 53 9.34 18.85 6.45
N SER A 54 8.44 17.90 6.69
CA SER A 54 7.35 18.02 7.66
C SER A 54 7.57 17.11 8.87
N LEU A 55 6.92 17.46 9.99
CA LEU A 55 6.93 16.67 11.23
C LEU A 55 5.49 16.33 11.60
N MET A 56 5.17 15.04 11.67
CA MET A 56 3.85 14.59 12.07
C MET A 56 4.00 13.60 13.23
N GLU A 57 3.28 13.85 14.31
CA GLU A 57 3.37 13.03 15.51
C GLU A 57 2.03 12.82 16.20
N ASN A 58 1.93 11.69 16.90
CA ASN A 58 0.88 11.39 17.86
C ASN A 58 -0.55 11.45 17.26
N ASN A 59 -0.73 11.04 16.00
CA ASN A 59 -2.08 10.88 15.44
C ASN A 59 -2.72 9.54 15.85
N PHE A 60 -4.03 9.56 16.10
CA PHE A 60 -4.75 8.37 16.55
C PHE A 60 -5.00 7.35 15.45
N ASP A 61 -4.96 7.73 14.17
CA ASP A 61 -4.92 6.78 13.06
C ASP A 61 -3.63 6.99 12.26
N ASP A 62 -3.66 6.83 10.95
CA ASP A 62 -2.49 6.96 10.10
C ASP A 62 -1.95 8.40 10.02
N GLU A 63 -0.63 8.61 9.98
CA GLU A 63 -0.09 9.94 9.74
C GLU A 63 -0.51 10.42 8.34
N ILE A 64 -0.41 9.57 7.32
CA ILE A 64 -0.85 9.87 5.96
C ILE A 64 -1.59 8.67 5.39
N ASN A 65 -2.77 8.92 4.81
CA ASN A 65 -3.54 7.93 4.07
C ASN A 65 -3.90 8.45 2.67
N THR A 66 -3.37 7.81 1.63
CA THR A 66 -3.75 8.11 0.23
C THR A 66 -4.62 6.99 -0.36
N LYS A 67 -5.78 7.38 -0.90
CA LYS A 67 -6.79 6.43 -1.39
C LYS A 67 -7.65 6.97 -2.54
N GLY A 68 -8.02 6.08 -3.44
CA GLY A 68 -9.29 6.12 -4.14
C GLY A 68 -10.34 5.30 -3.38
N GLU A 69 -11.50 5.15 -3.98
CA GLU A 69 -12.58 4.29 -3.46
C GLU A 69 -13.05 3.35 -4.60
N THR A 70 -13.94 2.42 -4.28
CA THR A 70 -14.57 1.57 -5.29
C THR A 70 -15.95 2.06 -5.67
N SER A 71 -16.36 1.75 -6.91
CA SER A 71 -17.76 1.67 -7.29
C SER A 71 -18.15 0.23 -7.59
N ASP A 72 -19.37 -0.13 -7.24
CA ASP A 72 -19.96 -1.39 -7.68
C ASP A 72 -20.49 -1.24 -9.10
N ILE A 73 -20.45 -2.34 -9.85
CA ILE A 73 -21.12 -2.44 -11.14
C ILE A 73 -22.56 -2.91 -10.90
N VAL A 74 -23.52 -2.00 -11.07
CA VAL A 74 -24.95 -2.27 -10.85
C VAL A 74 -25.49 -3.21 -11.92
N SER A 75 -25.28 -2.85 -13.20
CA SER A 75 -25.74 -3.61 -14.36
C SER A 75 -24.98 -3.20 -15.62
N LYS A 76 -25.08 -4.02 -16.68
CA LYS A 76 -24.68 -3.65 -18.04
C LYS A 76 -25.86 -2.98 -18.74
N THR A 77 -25.70 -1.74 -19.20
CA THR A 77 -26.77 -0.93 -19.82
C THR A 77 -26.64 -0.81 -21.33
N GLY A 78 -25.53 -1.28 -21.91
CA GLY A 78 -25.31 -1.31 -23.35
C GLY A 78 -24.02 -2.06 -23.73
N GLU A 79 -23.64 -1.98 -24.99
CA GLU A 79 -22.33 -2.47 -25.44
C GLU A 79 -21.22 -1.72 -24.69
N ARG A 80 -20.36 -2.46 -23.97
CA ARG A 80 -19.26 -1.91 -23.14
C ARG A 80 -19.69 -0.78 -22.20
N THR A 81 -20.97 -0.73 -21.82
CA THR A 81 -21.51 0.35 -20.97
C THR A 81 -22.07 -0.25 -19.69
N TYR A 82 -21.60 0.28 -18.57
CA TYR A 82 -21.95 -0.17 -17.23
C TYR A 82 -22.60 0.96 -16.44
N LEU A 83 -23.64 0.63 -15.67
CA LEU A 83 -24.18 1.51 -14.64
C LEU A 83 -23.40 1.29 -13.34
N LEU A 84 -22.76 2.35 -12.83
CA LEU A 84 -21.92 2.34 -11.65
C LEU A 84 -22.63 3.05 -10.48
N SER A 85 -22.52 2.48 -9.27
CA SER A 85 -23.26 2.94 -8.09
C SER A 85 -22.75 4.24 -7.48
N LYS A 86 -21.49 4.62 -7.72
CA LYS A 86 -20.83 5.73 -7.03
C LYS A 86 -20.13 6.68 -8.00
N ASP A 87 -20.19 7.97 -7.68
CA ASP A 87 -19.37 8.99 -8.35
C ASP A 87 -17.91 8.86 -7.93
N MET A 88 -17.09 8.46 -8.90
CA MET A 88 -15.64 8.34 -8.76
C MET A 88 -14.93 9.39 -9.64
N MET A 89 -15.53 10.57 -9.84
CA MET A 89 -14.97 11.65 -10.66
C MET A 89 -14.60 11.20 -12.08
N TYR A 90 -15.45 10.35 -12.67
CA TYR A 90 -15.20 9.75 -13.98
C TYR A 90 -15.05 10.83 -15.06
N ARG A 91 -14.06 10.64 -15.93
CA ARG A 91 -13.88 11.43 -17.14
C ARG A 91 -13.50 10.55 -18.31
N GLN A 92 -13.89 11.00 -19.50
CA GLN A 92 -13.36 10.43 -20.72
C GLN A 92 -11.83 10.44 -20.70
N GLY A 93 -11.24 9.30 -21.04
CA GLY A 93 -9.80 9.04 -21.00
C GLY A 93 -9.28 8.50 -19.67
N ASP A 94 -10.09 8.46 -18.60
CA ASP A 94 -9.67 7.85 -17.34
C ASP A 94 -9.48 6.34 -17.49
N GLU A 95 -8.50 5.80 -16.76
CA GLU A 95 -8.27 4.37 -16.64
C GLU A 95 -9.06 3.75 -15.48
N LEU A 96 -9.80 2.69 -15.80
CA LEU A 96 -10.57 1.90 -14.85
C LEU A 96 -9.94 0.53 -14.63
N LEU A 97 -9.88 0.10 -13.38
CA LEU A 97 -9.46 -1.24 -12.96
C LEU A 97 -10.67 -2.09 -12.59
N PHE A 98 -10.76 -3.31 -13.13
CA PHE A 98 -11.83 -4.27 -12.82
C PHE A 98 -11.29 -5.40 -11.94
N PHE A 99 -11.79 -5.49 -10.71
CA PHE A 99 -11.32 -6.45 -9.72
C PHE A 99 -12.46 -7.33 -9.23
N ASP A 100 -12.36 -8.64 -9.44
CA ASP A 100 -13.30 -9.61 -8.88
C ASP A 100 -12.95 -9.91 -7.42
N ASN A 101 -13.78 -9.37 -6.53
CA ASN A 101 -13.62 -9.51 -5.09
C ASN A 101 -13.98 -10.92 -4.55
N ASN A 102 -14.65 -11.76 -5.35
CA ASN A 102 -14.94 -13.14 -4.94
C ASN A 102 -13.73 -14.04 -5.14
N THR A 103 -13.03 -13.84 -6.25
CA THR A 103 -11.92 -14.69 -6.68
C THR A 103 -10.56 -14.04 -6.45
N HIS A 104 -10.51 -12.81 -5.94
CA HIS A 104 -9.29 -12.01 -5.82
C HIS A 104 -8.51 -11.86 -7.15
N THR A 105 -9.24 -11.79 -8.26
CA THR A 105 -8.66 -11.74 -9.60
C THR A 105 -8.75 -10.32 -10.18
N LEU A 106 -7.65 -9.84 -10.74
CA LEU A 106 -7.67 -8.66 -11.59
C LEU A 106 -8.14 -9.06 -12.99
N LEU A 107 -9.36 -8.65 -13.37
CA LEU A 107 -9.97 -9.02 -14.66
C LEU A 107 -9.37 -8.24 -15.82
N GLY A 108 -8.88 -7.02 -15.55
CA GLY A 108 -8.21 -6.17 -16.53
C GLY A 108 -8.46 -4.69 -16.29
N ASN A 109 -8.06 -3.89 -17.28
CA ASN A 109 -8.23 -2.44 -17.30
C ASN A 109 -8.82 -1.97 -18.63
N ALA A 110 -9.52 -0.84 -18.59
CA ALA A 110 -10.09 -0.19 -19.77
C ALA A 110 -10.10 1.33 -19.60
N PHE A 111 -10.17 2.06 -20.71
CA PHE A 111 -10.30 3.52 -20.69
C PHE A 111 -11.75 3.94 -20.89
N ILE A 112 -12.14 5.03 -20.23
CA ILE A 112 -13.48 5.61 -20.39
C ILE A 112 -13.60 6.30 -21.75
N GLU A 113 -14.55 5.87 -22.57
CA GLU A 113 -14.94 6.56 -23.80
C GLU A 113 -15.97 7.67 -23.55
N ASP A 114 -16.94 7.42 -22.67
CA ASP A 114 -18.04 8.35 -22.39
C ASP A 114 -18.58 8.17 -20.96
N VAL A 115 -19.07 9.26 -20.37
CA VAL A 115 -19.70 9.29 -19.05
C VAL A 115 -20.98 10.11 -19.11
N SER A 116 -22.07 9.53 -18.62
CA SER A 116 -23.33 10.24 -18.44
C SER A 116 -23.98 9.87 -17.11
N ILE A 117 -24.88 10.73 -16.64
CA ILE A 117 -25.71 10.42 -15.47
C ILE A 117 -26.72 9.36 -15.89
N GLY A 118 -26.69 8.21 -15.20
CA GLY A 118 -27.65 7.14 -15.35
C GLY A 118 -28.77 7.23 -14.31
N ASN A 119 -29.74 6.31 -14.38
CA ASN A 119 -30.78 6.22 -13.37
C ASN A 119 -30.20 5.65 -12.05
N GLY A 120 -29.99 6.52 -11.06
CA GLY A 120 -29.45 6.12 -9.75
C GLY A 120 -27.95 5.83 -9.75
N GLY A 121 -27.19 6.29 -10.75
CA GLY A 121 -25.77 6.04 -10.87
C GLY A 121 -25.11 6.73 -12.08
N TRP A 122 -23.99 6.19 -12.52
CA TRP A 122 -23.21 6.72 -13.64
C TRP A 122 -23.13 5.69 -14.77
N ASN A 123 -23.59 6.04 -15.96
CA ASN A 123 -23.33 5.24 -17.14
C ASN A 123 -21.93 5.54 -17.63
N VAL A 124 -21.07 4.53 -17.62
CA VAL A 124 -19.69 4.62 -18.07
C VAL A 124 -19.48 3.64 -19.21
N LYS A 125 -19.13 4.18 -20.39
CA LYS A 125 -18.75 3.38 -21.56
C LYS A 125 -17.24 3.24 -21.61
N ILE A 126 -16.76 2.03 -21.82
CA ILE A 126 -15.34 1.70 -21.90
C ILE A 126 -14.89 1.31 -23.31
N ASP A 127 -13.59 1.42 -23.56
CA ASP A 127 -12.98 1.25 -24.89
C ASP A 127 -12.84 -0.21 -25.36
N ARG A 128 -12.97 -1.18 -24.45
CA ARG A 128 -12.86 -2.62 -24.75
C ARG A 128 -13.74 -3.47 -23.85
N ASP A 129 -14.06 -4.68 -24.28
CA ASP A 129 -14.72 -5.64 -23.39
C ASP A 129 -13.75 -6.13 -22.31
N ILE A 130 -14.30 -6.39 -21.12
CA ILE A 130 -13.59 -7.03 -20.01
C ILE A 130 -14.33 -8.33 -19.69
N ASP A 131 -13.65 -9.45 -19.89
CA ASP A 131 -14.22 -10.77 -19.65
C ASP A 131 -14.40 -11.03 -18.15
N GLY A 132 -15.45 -11.77 -17.79
CA GLY A 132 -15.69 -12.20 -16.41
C GLY A 132 -16.30 -11.15 -15.48
N VAL A 133 -16.71 -9.97 -15.97
CA VAL A 133 -17.39 -8.96 -15.15
C VAL A 133 -18.70 -9.49 -14.58
N ILE A 134 -18.86 -9.38 -13.27
CA ILE A 134 -20.08 -9.73 -12.52
C ILE A 134 -20.72 -8.45 -12.00
N THR A 135 -22.01 -8.29 -12.23
CA THR A 135 -22.81 -7.14 -11.79
C THR A 135 -23.69 -7.49 -10.59
N ASN A 136 -24.15 -6.48 -9.84
CA ASN A 136 -25.12 -6.68 -8.76
C ASN A 136 -26.45 -7.27 -9.27
N ALA A 137 -26.84 -6.98 -10.52
CA ALA A 137 -28.02 -7.53 -11.15
C ALA A 137 -27.93 -9.05 -11.41
N ASP A 138 -26.73 -9.64 -11.40
CA ASP A 138 -26.53 -11.09 -11.60
C ASP A 138 -26.88 -11.91 -10.34
N GLY A 139 -27.26 -11.27 -9.23
CA GLY A 139 -27.71 -11.95 -8.00
C GLY A 139 -26.61 -12.69 -7.24
N LYS A 140 -25.34 -12.52 -7.63
CA LYS A 140 -24.18 -13.07 -6.92
C LYS A 140 -23.83 -12.10 -5.78
N GLY A 141 -23.79 -12.57 -4.54
CA GLY A 141 -23.69 -11.73 -3.33
C GLY A 141 -22.51 -10.75 -3.22
N ARG A 142 -21.57 -10.71 -4.18
CA ARG A 142 -20.62 -9.61 -4.41
C ARG A 142 -20.35 -9.47 -5.92
N CYS A 143 -20.29 -8.24 -6.41
CA CYS A 143 -19.97 -7.90 -7.79
C CYS A 143 -18.47 -7.62 -8.00
N THR A 144 -18.07 -7.45 -9.26
CA THR A 144 -16.78 -6.87 -9.64
C THR A 144 -16.71 -5.44 -9.13
N LEU A 145 -15.63 -5.13 -8.42
CA LEU A 145 -15.30 -3.79 -7.94
C LEU A 145 -14.56 -3.01 -9.03
N LEU A 146 -14.92 -1.74 -9.18
CA LEU A 146 -14.32 -0.84 -10.15
C LEU A 146 -13.58 0.29 -9.44
N TYR A 147 -12.32 0.49 -9.79
CA TYR A 147 -11.52 1.63 -9.33
C TYR A 147 -11.28 2.59 -10.49
N ASN A 148 -11.50 3.89 -10.27
CA ASN A 148 -10.95 4.92 -11.15
C ASN A 148 -9.52 5.21 -10.68
N ILE A 149 -8.53 4.76 -11.44
CA ILE A 149 -7.13 4.85 -11.03
C ILE A 149 -6.68 6.31 -11.01
N ASP A 150 -7.19 7.13 -11.92
CA ASP A 150 -6.78 8.52 -12.07
C ASP A 150 -7.27 9.44 -10.96
N ASN A 151 -8.11 8.97 -10.03
CA ASN A 151 -8.51 9.73 -8.83
C ASN A 151 -7.91 9.18 -7.52
N SER A 152 -6.91 8.31 -7.62
CA SER A 152 -6.33 7.64 -6.45
C SER A 152 -5.12 8.37 -5.85
N GLY A 153 -4.81 9.59 -6.27
CA GLY A 153 -3.63 10.34 -5.81
C GLY A 153 -2.33 9.94 -6.49
N ARG A 154 -2.39 9.54 -7.76
CA ARG A 154 -1.24 9.08 -8.55
C ARG A 154 -0.08 10.08 -8.52
N GLY A 155 1.14 9.57 -8.38
CA GLY A 155 2.34 10.41 -8.36
C GLY A 155 2.59 11.12 -7.03
N SER A 156 2.13 10.53 -5.92
CA SER A 156 2.36 11.08 -4.58
C SER A 156 3.82 10.95 -4.16
N VAL A 157 4.38 11.99 -3.54
CA VAL A 157 5.77 12.06 -3.10
C VAL A 157 5.83 12.47 -1.63
N ILE A 158 6.22 11.54 -0.78
CA ILE A 158 6.36 11.73 0.66
C ILE A 158 7.85 11.68 0.98
N ARG A 159 8.48 12.84 1.23
CA ARG A 159 9.93 12.92 1.35
C ARG A 159 10.47 13.81 2.47
N ASN A 160 11.64 13.48 3.01
CA ASN A 160 12.34 14.32 3.99
C ASN A 160 11.48 14.64 5.24
N ASN A 161 10.56 13.75 5.61
CA ASN A 161 9.68 13.97 6.76
C ASN A 161 10.14 13.18 7.97
N THR A 162 9.69 13.62 9.14
CA THR A 162 9.77 12.83 10.37
C THR A 162 8.37 12.46 10.82
N PHE A 163 8.13 11.17 11.01
CA PHE A 163 6.87 10.60 11.51
C PHE A 163 7.13 9.96 12.87
N LYS A 164 6.28 10.23 13.86
CA LYS A 164 6.47 9.67 15.21
C LYS A 164 5.17 9.25 15.87
N TYR A 165 5.18 8.11 16.56
CA TYR A 165 4.20 7.80 17.61
C TYR A 165 2.72 7.78 17.18
N SER A 166 2.39 7.74 15.88
CA SER A 166 1.03 7.41 15.45
C SER A 166 0.61 6.06 16.03
N ARG A 167 -0.66 5.91 16.40
CA ARG A 167 -1.19 4.61 16.82
C ARG A 167 -1.06 3.57 15.70
N ARG A 168 -1.19 3.97 14.44
CA ARG A 168 -1.12 3.09 13.27
C ARG A 168 0.03 3.48 12.35
N HIS A 169 -0.23 3.82 11.10
CA HIS A 169 0.79 3.82 10.07
C HIS A 169 1.42 5.19 9.90
N ALA A 170 2.72 5.26 9.56
CA ALA A 170 3.28 6.53 9.10
C ALA A 170 2.81 6.86 7.68
N TYR A 171 2.67 5.85 6.82
CA TYR A 171 2.08 6.05 5.50
C TYR A 171 1.33 4.80 5.04
N ILE A 172 0.04 4.96 4.74
CA ILE A 172 -0.73 3.98 4.00
C ILE A 172 -1.03 4.51 2.59
N THR A 173 -0.76 3.70 1.57
CA THR A 173 -0.96 4.09 0.17
C THR A 173 -1.65 3.04 -0.66
N ARG A 174 -2.55 3.54 -1.51
CA ARG A 174 -3.21 2.85 -2.62
C ARG A 174 -2.89 3.49 -3.96
N SER A 175 -2.12 4.58 -3.94
CA SER A 175 -1.86 5.44 -5.07
C SER A 175 -0.75 4.86 -5.95
N GLN A 176 -0.97 4.87 -7.26
CA GLN A 176 0.05 4.51 -8.22
C GLN A 176 1.20 5.52 -8.26
N ASN A 177 2.38 5.07 -8.70
CA ASN A 177 3.58 5.89 -8.92
C ASN A 177 3.97 6.70 -7.67
N SER A 178 3.82 6.10 -6.50
CA SER A 178 4.11 6.77 -5.23
C SER A 178 5.55 6.57 -4.78
N ILE A 179 6.14 7.61 -4.18
CA ILE A 179 7.49 7.57 -3.63
C ILE A 179 7.45 7.94 -2.14
N PHE A 180 8.02 7.08 -1.30
CA PHE A 180 8.28 7.33 0.11
C PHE A 180 9.79 7.32 0.32
N MET A 181 10.42 8.50 0.45
CA MET A 181 11.88 8.59 0.45
C MET A 181 12.51 9.52 1.48
N ASN A 182 13.70 9.16 1.98
CA ASN A 182 14.45 9.98 2.92
C ASN A 182 13.62 10.40 4.15
N ASN A 183 12.71 9.55 4.61
CA ASN A 183 11.90 9.80 5.80
C ASN A 183 12.50 9.10 7.01
N LYS A 184 12.24 9.68 8.17
CA LYS A 184 12.52 9.07 9.48
C LYS A 184 11.21 8.67 10.13
N VAL A 185 11.02 7.39 10.40
CA VAL A 185 9.83 6.87 11.10
C VAL A 185 10.24 6.32 12.45
N ILE A 186 9.57 6.79 13.50
CA ILE A 186 9.94 6.53 14.90
C ILE A 186 8.71 6.01 15.64
N GLU A 187 8.72 4.74 16.01
CA GLU A 187 7.78 4.13 16.96
C GLU A 187 6.30 4.36 16.65
N CYS A 188 5.93 4.37 15.37
CA CYS A 188 4.53 4.23 14.97
C CYS A 188 4.04 2.82 15.36
N GLY A 189 2.84 2.71 15.92
CA GLY A 189 2.28 1.45 16.41
C GLY A 189 1.91 0.47 15.30
N GLY A 190 1.61 0.95 14.11
CA GLY A 190 1.48 0.15 12.90
C GLY A 190 2.75 0.15 12.05
N SER A 191 2.59 -0.11 10.76
CA SER A 191 3.68 -0.09 9.78
C SER A 191 4.24 1.32 9.53
N ALA A 192 5.55 1.43 9.30
CA ALA A 192 6.13 2.64 8.73
C ALA A 192 5.57 2.91 7.33
N VAL A 193 5.41 1.86 6.54
CA VAL A 193 4.72 1.91 5.26
C VAL A 193 3.82 0.70 5.13
N ILE A 194 2.60 0.94 4.63
CA ILE A 194 1.70 -0.11 4.19
C ILE A 194 1.12 0.25 2.82
N ALA A 195 1.51 -0.51 1.81
CA ALA A 195 1.09 -0.34 0.43
C ALA A 195 0.09 -1.47 0.10
N LYS A 196 -1.21 -1.17 0.11
CA LYS A 196 -2.28 -2.17 -0.06
C LYS A 196 -3.60 -1.55 -0.47
N ASN A 197 -4.47 -2.33 -1.10
CA ASN A 197 -5.91 -2.05 -1.07
C ASN A 197 -6.52 -2.49 0.28
N GLU A 198 -7.75 -2.07 0.56
CA GLU A 198 -8.55 -2.55 1.70
C GLU A 198 -9.97 -2.86 1.24
N ILE A 199 -10.39 -4.10 1.43
CA ILE A 199 -11.67 -4.59 0.94
C ILE A 199 -12.64 -4.63 2.11
N PHE A 200 -13.67 -3.78 2.06
CA PHE A 200 -14.75 -3.71 3.03
C PHE A 200 -16.08 -4.14 2.40
N THR A 201 -17.08 -4.44 3.23
CA THR A 201 -18.40 -4.88 2.77
C THR A 201 -19.19 -3.79 2.03
N SER A 202 -18.91 -2.51 2.27
CA SER A 202 -19.68 -1.39 1.71
C SER A 202 -18.85 -0.25 1.13
N ASN A 203 -17.59 -0.08 1.52
CA ASN A 203 -16.74 1.00 1.00
C ASN A 203 -15.27 0.58 0.96
N SER A 204 -14.90 -0.21 -0.05
CA SER A 204 -13.51 -0.64 -0.24
C SER A 204 -12.63 0.56 -0.63
N GLU A 205 -11.41 0.56 -0.13
CA GLU A 205 -10.40 1.56 -0.43
C GLU A 205 -9.37 0.95 -1.37
N GLY A 206 -9.12 1.60 -2.50
CA GLY A 206 -8.08 1.16 -3.41
C GLY A 206 -7.69 2.24 -4.42
N PRO A 207 -7.09 1.91 -5.57
CA PRO A 207 -6.80 0.56 -6.08
C PRO A 207 -5.63 -0.09 -5.31
N PHE A 208 -4.92 -1.02 -5.94
CA PHE A 208 -3.62 -1.47 -5.45
C PHE A 208 -2.58 -0.38 -5.77
N PRO A 209 -1.58 -0.18 -4.90
CA PRO A 209 -0.41 0.59 -5.30
C PRO A 209 0.27 -0.11 -6.49
N SER A 210 0.83 0.66 -7.40
CA SER A 210 1.71 0.19 -8.47
C SER A 210 2.88 1.15 -8.63
N SER A 211 4.02 0.64 -9.07
CA SER A 211 5.28 1.36 -9.20
C SER A 211 5.60 2.13 -7.91
N PHE A 212 5.47 1.46 -6.76
CA PHE A 212 5.73 2.05 -5.46
C PHE A 212 7.21 1.95 -5.12
N THR A 213 7.80 3.08 -4.71
CA THR A 213 9.21 3.15 -4.29
C THR A 213 9.31 3.55 -2.83
N MET A 214 9.98 2.73 -2.03
CA MET A 214 10.44 3.04 -0.68
C MET A 214 11.96 3.12 -0.70
N ARG A 215 12.55 4.30 -0.51
CA ARG A 215 14.01 4.46 -0.60
C ARG A 215 14.66 5.40 0.40
N ASP A 216 15.89 5.12 0.77
CA ASP A 216 16.71 5.98 1.63
C ASP A 216 16.04 6.29 3.00
N ASN A 217 15.12 5.44 3.49
CA ASN A 217 14.39 5.69 4.74
C ASN A 217 15.10 5.08 5.95
N TYR A 218 14.89 5.71 7.11
CA TYR A 218 15.28 5.19 8.40
C TYR A 218 14.05 4.91 9.26
N VAL A 219 13.81 3.63 9.58
CA VAL A 219 12.67 3.18 10.37
C VAL A 219 13.16 2.59 11.68
N THR A 220 12.60 3.03 12.80
CA THR A 220 12.78 2.40 14.11
C THR A 220 11.43 2.08 14.71
N THR A 221 11.11 0.80 14.83
CA THR A 221 9.83 0.30 15.35
C THR A 221 10.11 -0.79 16.38
N PRO A 222 10.26 -0.45 17.68
CA PRO A 222 10.69 -1.40 18.71
C PRO A 222 9.69 -2.54 18.89
N LYS A 223 8.41 -2.33 18.55
CA LYS A 223 7.40 -3.37 18.36
C LYS A 223 6.19 -2.77 17.65
N THR A 224 5.60 -3.49 16.70
CA THR A 224 4.29 -3.15 16.13
C THR A 224 3.16 -3.76 16.96
N ILE A 225 1.98 -3.13 16.91
CA ILE A 225 0.73 -3.72 17.38
C ILE A 225 0.50 -5.04 16.63
N GLN A 226 -0.06 -6.03 17.34
CA GLN A 226 -0.34 -7.35 16.78
C GLN A 226 -1.17 -7.24 15.48
N GLY A 227 -0.72 -7.94 14.44
CA GLY A 227 -1.36 -7.93 13.12
C GLY A 227 -0.72 -6.98 12.10
N TYR A 228 0.21 -6.11 12.53
CA TYR A 228 0.98 -5.24 11.64
C TYR A 228 2.46 -5.60 11.64
N TYR A 229 3.13 -5.23 10.55
CA TYR A 229 4.57 -5.38 10.37
C TYR A 229 5.20 -4.02 10.04
N PRO A 230 6.48 -3.78 10.41
CA PRO A 230 7.18 -2.54 10.08
C PRO A 230 7.03 -2.08 8.62
N VAL A 231 7.11 -3.00 7.65
CA VAL A 231 6.85 -2.72 6.23
C VAL A 231 5.91 -3.76 5.65
N GLU A 232 4.87 -3.30 4.97
CA GLU A 232 3.86 -4.15 4.33
C GLU A 232 3.59 -3.71 2.89
N VAL A 233 3.67 -4.63 1.95
CA VAL A 233 3.22 -4.45 0.56
C VAL A 233 2.32 -5.64 0.25
N LYS A 234 1.01 -5.46 0.14
CA LYS A 234 0.09 -6.61 0.05
C LYS A 234 -1.21 -6.33 -0.69
N SER A 235 -1.69 -7.31 -1.43
CA SER A 235 -3.10 -7.39 -1.82
C SER A 235 -3.94 -7.94 -0.67
N TRP A 236 -4.99 -7.22 -0.26
CA TRP A 236 -5.81 -7.60 0.90
C TRP A 236 -6.48 -8.97 0.70
N ASN A 237 -6.32 -9.86 1.68
CA ASN A 237 -6.85 -11.23 1.71
C ASN A 237 -6.44 -12.15 0.55
N ALA A 238 -5.52 -11.74 -0.31
CA ALA A 238 -5.03 -12.59 -1.38
C ALA A 238 -4.32 -13.84 -0.82
N LYS A 239 -4.54 -14.97 -1.47
CA LYS A 239 -4.01 -16.30 -1.14
C LYS A 239 -2.95 -16.71 -2.14
N ILE A 240 -2.05 -17.61 -1.76
CA ILE A 240 -1.08 -18.19 -2.69
C ILE A 240 -1.83 -18.77 -3.90
N GLY A 241 -1.40 -18.39 -5.11
CA GLY A 241 -2.05 -18.74 -6.38
C GLY A 241 -2.97 -17.65 -6.96
N ASP A 242 -3.41 -16.68 -6.15
CA ASP A 242 -4.17 -15.52 -6.64
C ASP A 242 -3.27 -14.58 -7.48
N THR A 243 -3.90 -13.68 -8.23
CA THR A 243 -3.18 -12.70 -9.05
C THR A 243 -2.31 -11.76 -8.22
N ALA A 244 -1.05 -11.59 -8.62
CA ALA A 244 -0.18 -10.54 -8.11
C ALA A 244 -0.65 -9.16 -8.62
N ALA A 245 -1.57 -8.50 -7.90
CA ALA A 245 -2.23 -7.29 -8.37
C ALA A 245 -1.41 -5.99 -8.18
N ILE A 246 -0.35 -6.02 -7.37
CA ILE A 246 0.55 -4.88 -7.19
C ILE A 246 1.60 -4.93 -8.28
N ASP A 247 1.60 -3.97 -9.20
CA ASP A 247 2.51 -3.94 -10.34
C ASP A 247 3.74 -3.06 -10.04
N GLY A 248 4.85 -3.67 -9.63
CA GLY A 248 6.12 -2.99 -9.37
C GLY A 248 6.28 -2.50 -7.94
N PHE A 249 7.35 -2.97 -7.28
CA PHE A 249 7.79 -2.49 -5.98
C PHE A 249 9.31 -2.41 -5.88
N LEU A 250 9.82 -1.24 -5.53
CA LEU A 250 11.24 -1.02 -5.25
C LEU A 250 11.43 -0.64 -3.77
N MET A 251 12.26 -1.42 -3.08
CA MET A 251 12.79 -1.10 -1.76
C MET A 251 14.30 -0.91 -1.86
N GLU A 252 14.81 0.30 -1.68
CA GLU A 252 16.23 0.61 -1.90
C GLU A 252 16.87 1.42 -0.77
N ASN A 253 18.09 1.06 -0.33
CA ASN A 253 18.87 1.85 0.63
C ASN A 253 18.15 2.17 1.96
N ASN A 254 17.23 1.32 2.41
CA ASN A 254 16.51 1.57 3.65
C ASN A 254 17.22 0.91 4.83
N THR A 255 17.16 1.54 6.00
CA THR A 255 17.50 0.90 7.28
C THR A 255 16.24 0.69 8.10
N ILE A 256 15.90 -0.56 8.40
CA ILE A 256 14.73 -0.92 9.20
C ILE A 256 15.21 -1.59 10.48
N LYS A 257 14.95 -0.95 11.62
CA LYS A 257 15.33 -1.44 12.94
C LYS A 257 14.09 -1.73 13.78
N GLY A 258 13.92 -2.95 14.27
CA GLY A 258 12.75 -3.27 15.09
C GLY A 258 12.73 -4.67 15.68
N ALA A 259 11.78 -4.94 16.56
CA ALA A 259 11.51 -6.30 17.02
C ALA A 259 10.52 -6.98 16.06
N PRO A 260 10.85 -8.15 15.50
CA PRO A 260 9.85 -8.91 14.75
C PRO A 260 8.67 -9.30 15.64
N ASN A 261 7.50 -9.34 15.02
CA ASN A 261 6.30 -9.95 15.55
C ASN A 261 5.88 -11.03 14.55
N GLY A 262 6.70 -12.08 14.45
CA GLY A 262 6.70 -13.02 13.33
C GLY A 262 7.53 -12.56 12.12
N VAL A 263 7.27 -11.35 11.60
CA VAL A 263 7.89 -10.81 10.38
C VAL A 263 8.20 -9.31 10.55
N MET A 264 9.26 -8.80 9.89
CA MET A 264 9.54 -7.36 9.80
C MET A 264 9.07 -6.74 8.49
N ILE A 265 9.33 -7.42 7.37
CA ILE A 265 8.97 -7.00 6.03
C ILE A 265 8.11 -8.08 5.40
N ARG A 266 6.88 -7.72 5.04
CA ARG A 266 5.95 -8.63 4.38
C ARG A 266 5.53 -8.10 3.02
N ILE A 267 5.88 -8.84 1.97
CA ILE A 267 5.53 -8.53 0.59
C ILE A 267 4.67 -9.68 0.04
N THR A 268 3.46 -9.39 -0.41
CA THR A 268 2.58 -10.40 -1.00
C THR A 268 1.91 -9.89 -2.27
N HIS A 269 1.82 -10.76 -3.29
CA HIS A 269 1.08 -10.50 -4.53
C HIS A 269 1.56 -9.24 -5.26
N ALA A 270 2.87 -9.03 -5.26
CA ALA A 270 3.54 -7.98 -6.00
C ALA A 270 4.31 -8.56 -7.19
N GLN A 271 4.22 -7.90 -8.33
CA GLN A 271 5.04 -8.13 -9.50
C GLN A 271 6.25 -7.20 -9.45
N ASP A 272 7.31 -7.56 -10.17
CA ASP A 272 8.48 -6.73 -10.33
C ASP A 272 9.06 -6.21 -9.00
N VAL A 273 9.30 -7.15 -8.07
CA VAL A 273 9.87 -6.85 -6.76
C VAL A 273 11.39 -6.72 -6.85
N TYR A 274 11.89 -5.56 -6.42
CA TYR A 274 13.30 -5.22 -6.28
C TYR A 274 13.61 -4.83 -4.82
N MET A 275 14.61 -5.47 -4.21
CA MET A 275 15.13 -5.12 -2.88
C MET A 275 16.64 -4.91 -2.96
N LEU A 276 17.08 -3.65 -2.93
CA LEU A 276 18.47 -3.27 -3.18
C LEU A 276 19.09 -2.55 -1.97
N ASN A 277 20.26 -2.99 -1.52
CA ASN A 277 21.09 -2.29 -0.54
C ASN A 277 20.36 -1.96 0.78
N ASN A 278 19.48 -2.85 1.25
CA ASN A 278 18.71 -2.63 2.47
C ASN A 278 19.40 -3.24 3.69
N ASN A 279 19.27 -2.57 4.84
CA ASN A 279 19.78 -3.04 6.12
C ASN A 279 18.63 -3.29 7.10
N ILE A 280 18.49 -4.52 7.57
CA ILE A 280 17.42 -4.96 8.46
C ILE A 280 18.05 -5.38 9.78
N ILE A 281 17.65 -4.74 10.87
CA ILE A 281 18.24 -4.94 12.20
C ILE A 281 17.14 -5.40 13.17
N CYS A 282 17.17 -6.69 13.52
CA CYS A 282 16.29 -7.29 14.52
C CYS A 282 16.77 -6.91 15.93
N THR A 283 16.00 -6.08 16.65
CA THR A 283 16.40 -5.55 17.96
C THR A 283 15.97 -6.41 19.16
N SER A 284 15.26 -7.51 18.92
CA SER A 284 14.91 -8.51 19.93
C SER A 284 15.34 -9.89 19.45
N ASP A 285 15.30 -10.84 20.38
CA ASP A 285 15.37 -12.26 20.03
C ASP A 285 14.24 -12.58 19.05
N VAL A 286 14.57 -13.39 18.05
CA VAL A 286 13.65 -13.86 17.01
C VAL A 286 13.45 -15.34 17.28
N ALA A 287 12.21 -15.81 17.40
CA ALA A 287 12.00 -17.24 17.56
C ALA A 287 12.53 -17.98 16.30
N LYS A 288 13.04 -19.20 16.48
CA LYS A 288 13.75 -19.90 15.40
C LYS A 288 12.92 -20.09 14.13
N ASP A 289 11.61 -20.21 14.28
CA ASP A 289 10.62 -20.38 13.22
C ASP A 289 10.04 -19.06 12.66
N GLU A 290 10.43 -17.91 13.22
CA GLU A 290 10.08 -16.60 12.69
C GLU A 290 11.03 -16.17 11.56
N VAL A 291 10.53 -15.32 10.66
CA VAL A 291 11.26 -14.91 9.45
C VAL A 291 11.19 -13.40 9.30
N PRO A 292 12.30 -12.66 9.39
CA PRO A 292 12.28 -11.20 9.26
C PRO A 292 11.73 -10.72 7.93
N VAL A 293 12.04 -11.39 6.82
CA VAL A 293 11.54 -11.02 5.49
C VAL A 293 10.76 -12.16 4.86
N ALA A 294 9.49 -11.91 4.55
CA ALA A 294 8.63 -12.88 3.89
C ALA A 294 8.08 -12.31 2.58
N ILE A 295 8.34 -13.00 1.47
CA ILE A 295 7.84 -12.66 0.14
C ILE A 295 6.95 -13.82 -0.34
N MET A 296 5.71 -13.52 -0.72
CA MET A 296 4.70 -14.55 -0.99
C MET A 296 3.89 -14.25 -2.25
N GLY A 297 3.61 -15.25 -3.08
CA GLY A 297 2.74 -15.09 -4.26
C GLY A 297 3.19 -13.99 -5.22
N SER A 298 4.48 -13.71 -5.29
CA SER A 298 5.05 -12.51 -5.93
C SER A 298 6.03 -12.88 -7.06
N GLU A 299 6.32 -11.93 -7.94
CA GLU A 299 7.41 -12.03 -8.92
C GLU A 299 8.62 -11.23 -8.45
N VAL A 300 9.73 -11.91 -8.23
CA VAL A 300 10.98 -11.35 -7.70
C VAL A 300 11.98 -11.19 -8.82
N LYS A 301 12.39 -9.94 -9.04
CA LYS A 301 13.31 -9.55 -10.11
C LYS A 301 14.74 -9.41 -9.62
N LYS A 302 14.94 -8.76 -8.46
CA LYS A 302 16.27 -8.64 -7.88
C LYS A 302 16.24 -8.45 -6.37
N ILE A 303 17.14 -9.14 -5.68
CA ILE A 303 17.54 -8.88 -4.30
C ILE A 303 19.07 -8.84 -4.28
N ASP A 304 19.62 -7.71 -3.86
CA ASP A 304 21.06 -7.45 -3.88
C ASP A 304 21.44 -6.45 -2.77
N GLY A 305 22.64 -6.56 -2.20
CA GLY A 305 23.08 -5.77 -1.05
C GLY A 305 22.17 -5.85 0.18
N LEU A 306 21.47 -6.97 0.40
CA LEU A 306 20.56 -7.11 1.55
C LEU A 306 21.34 -7.59 2.79
N ASN A 307 21.43 -6.77 3.82
CA ASN A 307 21.97 -7.16 5.12
C ASN A 307 20.85 -7.41 6.13
N ILE A 308 20.91 -8.55 6.83
CA ILE A 308 19.99 -8.88 7.92
C ILE A 308 20.77 -9.26 9.18
N ASP A 309 20.66 -8.39 10.20
CA ASP A 309 21.31 -8.51 11.51
C ASP A 309 20.33 -9.08 12.54
N PHE A 310 20.72 -10.18 13.17
CA PHE A 310 19.99 -10.88 14.22
C PHE A 310 20.68 -10.79 15.58
N LYS A 311 19.86 -10.76 16.64
CA LYS A 311 20.36 -10.97 18.01
C LYS A 311 20.55 -12.44 18.38
N THR A 312 19.85 -13.35 17.70
CA THR A 312 19.83 -14.79 17.99
C THR A 312 19.83 -15.58 16.69
N ASP A 313 20.28 -16.82 16.74
CA ASP A 313 20.23 -17.71 15.58
C ASP A 313 18.78 -17.95 15.11
N VAL A 314 18.56 -17.86 13.81
CA VAL A 314 17.29 -18.15 13.13
C VAL A 314 17.46 -19.25 12.09
N ASP A 315 16.38 -19.95 11.75
CA ASP A 315 16.42 -20.96 10.69
C ASP A 315 16.50 -20.32 9.29
N TYR A 316 15.83 -19.18 9.09
CA TYR A 316 15.75 -18.45 7.82
C TYR A 316 15.69 -16.94 8.05
N GLY A 317 16.48 -16.17 7.30
CA GLY A 317 16.38 -14.70 7.31
C GLY A 317 15.38 -14.13 6.30
N LEU A 318 15.17 -14.87 5.20
CA LEU A 318 14.31 -14.48 4.09
C LEU A 318 13.66 -15.73 3.50
N VAL A 319 12.35 -15.70 3.28
CA VAL A 319 11.57 -16.84 2.73
C VAL A 319 10.73 -16.41 1.55
N PHE A 320 10.64 -17.30 0.56
CA PHE A 320 9.77 -17.19 -0.61
C PHE A 320 8.72 -18.29 -0.60
N VAL A 321 7.44 -17.94 -0.79
CA VAL A 321 6.35 -18.92 -0.86
C VAL A 321 5.52 -18.67 -2.12
N GLY A 322 5.43 -19.65 -3.01
CA GLY A 322 4.66 -19.54 -4.24
C GLY A 322 5.07 -18.37 -5.14
N CYS A 323 6.37 -18.05 -5.16
CA CYS A 323 6.91 -16.93 -5.93
C CYS A 323 7.47 -17.38 -7.29
N LYS A 324 7.39 -16.49 -8.28
CA LYS A 324 8.19 -16.58 -9.51
C LYS A 324 9.48 -15.80 -9.27
N ILE A 325 10.63 -16.45 -9.48
CA ILE A 325 11.94 -15.85 -9.20
C ILE A 325 12.75 -15.88 -10.49
N ASP A 326 13.26 -14.72 -10.90
CA ASP A 326 14.13 -14.63 -12.08
C ASP A 326 15.47 -15.36 -11.83
N LYS A 327 16.06 -15.92 -12.89
CA LYS A 327 17.26 -16.78 -12.82
C LYS A 327 18.44 -16.11 -12.11
N ASP A 328 18.59 -14.79 -12.29
CA ASP A 328 19.69 -13.99 -11.75
C ASP A 328 19.21 -13.00 -10.66
N ALA A 329 18.10 -13.34 -10.01
CA ALA A 329 17.45 -12.48 -9.02
C ALA A 329 18.32 -12.22 -7.80
N PHE A 330 19.29 -13.07 -7.46
CA PHE A 330 20.08 -12.92 -6.24
C PHE A 330 21.49 -12.38 -6.51
N GLY A 331 21.86 -11.33 -5.80
CA GLY A 331 23.22 -10.82 -5.68
C GLY A 331 23.77 -11.06 -4.27
N GLU A 332 24.39 -10.04 -3.68
CA GLU A 332 24.92 -10.09 -2.32
C GLU A 332 23.80 -10.04 -1.29
N ILE A 333 23.77 -11.03 -0.40
CA ILE A 333 22.86 -11.06 0.75
C ILE A 333 23.68 -11.56 1.94
N ASP A 334 23.80 -10.73 2.96
CA ASP A 334 24.59 -10.99 4.17
C ASP A 334 23.66 -11.22 5.37
N THR A 335 24.00 -12.23 6.17
CA THR A 335 23.33 -12.58 7.43
C THR A 335 24.40 -12.90 8.45
N ASN A 336 24.35 -12.26 9.62
CA ASN A 336 25.39 -12.38 10.64
C ASN A 336 25.32 -13.64 11.53
N SER A 337 24.36 -14.55 11.31
CA SER A 337 24.43 -15.91 11.87
C SER A 337 25.31 -16.78 10.98
N GLU A 338 26.15 -17.65 11.55
CA GLU A 338 27.10 -18.54 10.83
C GLU A 338 26.42 -19.61 9.94
N ILE A 339 25.17 -19.39 9.54
CA ILE A 339 24.35 -20.30 8.74
C ILE A 339 24.30 -19.74 7.33
N THR A 340 24.88 -20.52 6.41
CA THR A 340 24.65 -20.56 4.96
C THR A 340 23.37 -19.84 4.53
N GLN A 341 23.44 -19.03 3.47
CA GLN A 341 22.29 -18.52 2.70
C GLN A 341 21.11 -19.51 2.70
N LYS A 342 20.18 -19.36 3.66
CA LYS A 342 18.98 -20.20 3.77
C LYS A 342 17.81 -19.34 3.36
N TYR A 343 17.60 -19.28 2.05
CA TYR A 343 16.32 -18.88 1.49
C TYR A 343 15.61 -20.17 1.09
N ASP A 344 14.43 -20.38 1.65
CA ASP A 344 13.58 -21.49 1.25
C ASP A 344 12.61 -20.99 0.18
N VAL A 345 12.53 -21.73 -0.92
CA VAL A 345 11.58 -21.48 -2.00
C VAL A 345 10.57 -22.62 -1.93
N ARG A 346 9.42 -22.34 -1.29
CA ARG A 346 8.34 -23.32 -1.07
C ARG A 346 7.19 -23.18 -2.06
#